data_AF-A0A7V2U9I3-F1
#
_entry.id   AF-A0A7V2U9I3-F1
#
_cell.length_a   1.000
_cell.length_b   1.000
_cell.length_c   1.000
_cell.angle_alpha   90.00
_cell.angle_beta   90.00
_cell.angle_gamma   90.00
#
_symmetry.space_group_name_H-M   'P 1'
#
loop_
_entity.id
_entity.type
_entity.pdbx_description
1 polymer ?
#
loop_
_entity_poly.entity_id
_entity_poly.type
_entity_poly.pdbx_seq_one_letter_code
_entity_poly.pdbx_strand_id
1 'polypeptide(L)'
;MTGTWLGAVVAATVGMALSALAIEEIPAHQAKKIREAAPEKPRVAPKKARKVLVFSTPAHIYEKGDPHKGYCVPYGAAAFKAIGEKTGAFEPVMSDQLASFLPDAIKQFDAIVLNNACGPWITPTDADMEKEGFKKLGATKEAAEEALRKTLLEWVNAGGGIAAIHFAIAANPKWPEFGELIGGKFTGHPWNEEIGVMVDDPASPLVAAYEGKQFRIADEIYQYGKPFDRAKCRVLISLDPERTNMGVRWISQPDNDWPLAWVKAVGKGRIWYTSFGHRTDLYWNPQLLQFYLDGIQFATGDLDAPTEPGKEKLVRRVPGPTPPEVREARMKAAKLPEPTEDQVKKIEAAAPEAAPAKPARPRKVLVWGHPWTHQPNAIAEKALEILGAKTGAFTAVVSDDPRLLLIDRIGQFDAIVMNNIHEPEPFLPSDFGKLDDERKAAARAFDAAVKKSILDYVAGRDANGKEVPGRGIVGIHAATAAFGGWKDYGDLFGGFYSGHIGPQEVAIRPDDPNHPLNAAFEGKPFRINDEIYFFQEPYYSRTKLHILLTLDIEQMKDPGKRPDKDYAISWLREYGPGKGRLFYTTLGHALETYWNPLFLRHLLAGIQFATGDLKCDAAPTPKK
;
A
#
# COMPACT_ATOMS: atom_id res chain seq x y z
N MET A 1 30.56 87.66 15.47
CA MET A 1 30.25 86.49 16.31
C MET A 1 28.81 86.09 16.06
N THR A 2 28.58 85.06 15.27
CA THR A 2 27.33 84.30 15.15
C THR A 2 27.68 83.05 14.36
N GLY A 3 27.85 81.92 15.06
CA GLY A 3 28.09 80.61 14.47
C GLY A 3 26.97 79.67 14.91
N THR A 4 26.14 79.24 13.96
CA THR A 4 25.07 78.26 14.13
C THR A 4 25.64 76.84 14.05
N TRP A 5 25.40 76.06 15.10
CA TRP A 5 25.70 74.62 15.16
C TRP A 5 24.56 73.81 14.53
N LEU A 6 24.87 73.04 13.49
CA LEU A 6 24.02 71.94 13.00
C LEU A 6 24.43 70.65 13.75
N GLY A 7 23.51 70.08 14.52
CA GLY A 7 23.65 68.72 15.07
C GLY A 7 23.19 67.69 14.04
N ALA A 8 24.13 66.88 13.54
CA ALA A 8 23.83 65.72 12.72
C ALA A 8 23.40 64.54 13.59
N VAL A 9 22.20 64.03 13.37
CA VAL A 9 21.74 62.75 13.92
C VAL A 9 22.29 61.64 13.04
N VAL A 10 23.24 60.87 13.56
CA VAL A 10 23.77 59.65 12.92
C VAL A 10 22.80 58.52 13.24
N ALA A 11 22.04 58.06 12.24
CA ALA A 11 21.30 56.81 12.31
C ALA A 11 22.28 55.65 12.12
N ALA A 12 22.60 54.93 13.19
CA ALA A 12 23.42 53.73 13.13
C ALA A 12 22.58 52.53 12.66
N THR A 13 22.61 52.24 11.36
CA THR A 13 22.17 50.95 10.81
C THR A 13 23.20 49.87 11.15
N VAL A 14 22.94 49.06 12.18
CA VAL A 14 23.68 47.83 12.43
C VAL A 14 23.20 46.77 11.44
N GLY A 15 23.86 46.67 10.29
CA GLY A 15 23.68 45.55 9.38
C GLY A 15 24.39 44.31 9.95
N MET A 16 23.62 43.32 10.40
CA MET A 16 24.15 41.97 10.58
C MET A 16 24.47 41.40 9.19
N ALA A 17 25.75 41.41 8.82
CA ALA A 17 26.22 40.68 7.65
C ALA A 17 26.11 39.18 7.93
N LEU A 18 25.04 38.56 7.43
CA LEU A 18 24.96 37.11 7.29
C LEU A 18 26.00 36.71 6.24
N SER A 19 27.13 36.16 6.68
CA SER A 19 28.13 35.60 5.77
C SER A 19 27.52 34.42 5.02
N ALA A 20 27.46 34.52 3.69
CA ALA A 20 27.09 33.40 2.83
C ALA A 20 28.18 32.32 2.92
N LEU A 21 27.85 31.17 3.52
CA LEU A 21 28.69 29.97 3.47
C LEU A 21 28.41 29.18 2.18
N ALA A 22 29.43 28.45 1.73
CA ALA A 22 29.41 27.67 0.50
C ALA A 22 28.40 26.51 0.61
N ILE A 23 27.39 26.53 -0.26
CA ILE A 23 26.59 25.35 -0.59
C ILE A 23 27.58 24.29 -1.09
N GLU A 24 27.45 23.05 -0.63
CA GLU A 24 28.22 21.94 -1.17
C GLU A 24 28.07 21.92 -2.70
N GLU A 25 29.18 22.13 -3.42
CA GLU A 25 29.12 22.40 -4.85
C GLU A 25 28.74 21.13 -5.63
N ILE A 26 27.74 21.27 -6.51
CA ILE A 26 27.38 20.22 -7.47
C ILE A 26 28.26 20.32 -8.71
N PRO A 27 28.45 19.22 -9.48
CA PRO A 27 29.20 19.27 -10.74
C PRO A 27 28.65 20.35 -11.69
N ALA A 28 29.55 21.15 -12.26
CA ALA A 28 29.18 22.31 -13.09
C ALA A 28 28.24 21.98 -14.25
N HIS A 29 28.39 20.79 -14.86
CA HIS A 29 27.50 20.34 -15.94
C HIS A 29 26.06 20.06 -15.44
N GLN A 30 25.88 19.61 -14.20
CA GLN A 30 24.55 19.44 -13.59
C GLN A 30 23.96 20.79 -13.21
N ALA A 31 24.75 21.70 -12.61
CA ALA A 31 24.31 23.07 -12.33
C ALA A 31 23.82 23.78 -13.60
N LYS A 32 24.51 23.58 -14.72
CA LYS A 32 24.11 24.08 -16.03
C LYS A 32 22.74 23.52 -16.46
N LYS A 33 22.53 22.20 -16.39
CA LYS A 33 21.22 21.58 -16.72
C LYS A 33 20.09 22.15 -15.88
N ILE A 34 20.31 22.32 -14.58
CA ILE A 34 19.33 22.91 -13.66
C ILE A 34 18.98 24.34 -14.11
N ARG A 35 19.99 25.18 -14.38
CA ARG A 35 19.78 26.57 -14.82
C ARG A 35 19.10 26.67 -16.19
N GLU A 36 19.41 25.75 -17.10
CA GLU A 36 18.76 25.67 -18.42
C GLU A 36 17.29 25.24 -18.29
N ALA A 37 16.99 24.27 -17.43
CA ALA A 37 15.63 23.80 -17.17
C ALA A 37 14.76 24.79 -16.36
N ALA A 38 15.38 25.67 -15.56
CA ALA A 38 14.66 26.64 -14.76
C ALA A 38 13.82 27.59 -15.64
N PRO A 39 12.61 28.00 -15.20
CA PRO A 39 11.77 28.91 -15.98
C PRO A 39 12.48 30.24 -16.31
N GLU A 40 12.20 30.81 -17.48
CA GLU A 40 12.73 32.12 -17.88
C GLU A 40 12.01 33.28 -17.16
N LYS A 41 10.74 33.10 -16.80
CA LYS A 41 9.89 34.13 -16.18
C LYS A 41 8.91 33.47 -15.22
N PRO A 42 8.43 34.21 -14.20
CA PRO A 42 7.38 33.70 -13.34
C PRO A 42 6.03 33.69 -14.05
N ARG A 43 5.11 32.86 -13.56
CA ARG A 43 3.74 32.80 -14.08
C ARG A 43 3.00 34.11 -13.81
N VAL A 44 3.25 34.70 -12.64
CA VAL A 44 2.72 36.00 -12.24
C VAL A 44 3.85 36.93 -11.85
N ALA A 45 3.73 38.22 -12.15
CA ALA A 45 4.69 39.21 -11.69
C ALA A 45 4.62 39.31 -10.15
N PRO A 46 5.77 39.39 -9.45
CA PRO A 46 5.77 39.56 -8.00
C PRO A 46 5.13 40.90 -7.64
N LYS A 47 4.24 40.90 -6.64
CA LYS A 47 3.46 42.09 -6.21
C LYS A 47 4.36 43.17 -5.58
N LYS A 48 5.52 42.76 -5.06
CA LYS A 48 6.62 43.59 -4.54
C LYS A 48 7.92 42.81 -4.65
N ALA A 49 9.07 43.46 -4.44
CA ALA A 49 10.33 42.73 -4.27
C ALA A 49 10.19 41.70 -3.14
N ARG A 50 10.54 40.44 -3.44
CA ARG A 50 10.45 39.32 -2.49
C ARG A 50 11.82 38.85 -2.08
N LYS A 51 12.00 38.56 -0.79
CA LYS A 51 13.21 37.91 -0.28
C LYS A 51 12.83 36.54 0.30
N VAL A 52 13.44 35.47 -0.21
CA VAL A 52 13.10 34.09 0.18
C VAL A 52 14.32 33.40 0.76
N LEU A 53 14.19 32.94 2.00
CA LEU A 53 15.20 32.11 2.63
C LEU A 53 15.12 30.70 2.05
N VAL A 54 16.18 30.22 1.42
CA VAL A 54 16.32 28.81 1.06
C VAL A 54 17.16 28.14 2.14
N PHE A 55 16.47 27.53 3.09
CA PHE A 55 17.06 26.91 4.26
C PHE A 55 17.40 25.45 3.99
N SER A 56 18.66 25.08 4.19
CA SER A 56 19.13 23.69 4.13
C SER A 56 19.59 23.23 5.52
N THR A 57 19.45 21.95 5.83
CA THR A 57 19.87 21.44 7.14
C THR A 57 21.38 21.64 7.36
N PRO A 58 21.80 22.20 8.51
CA PRO A 58 23.20 22.34 8.86
C PRO A 58 23.96 21.01 8.81
N ALA A 59 25.21 21.04 8.33
CA ALA A 59 26.03 19.85 8.10
C ALA A 59 26.22 18.95 9.34
N HIS A 60 26.14 19.53 10.55
CA HIS A 60 26.33 18.86 11.83
C HIS A 60 25.09 18.10 12.33
N ILE A 61 23.92 18.32 11.70
CA ILE A 61 22.65 17.71 12.11
C ILE A 61 22.41 16.36 11.43
N TYR A 62 22.94 16.18 10.22
CA TYR A 62 22.80 14.92 9.51
C TYR A 62 23.38 13.76 10.30
N GLU A 63 22.60 12.70 10.43
CA GLU A 63 23.09 11.43 10.96
C GLU A 63 24.15 10.85 10.03
N LYS A 64 25.03 10.00 10.57
CA LYS A 64 26.07 9.36 9.76
C LYS A 64 25.42 8.46 8.70
N GLY A 65 25.62 8.80 7.44
CA GLY A 65 25.06 8.06 6.30
C GLY A 65 23.66 8.50 5.89
N ASP A 66 23.19 9.67 6.32
CA ASP A 66 21.93 10.26 5.84
C ASP A 66 21.97 10.38 4.30
N PRO A 67 21.00 9.78 3.58
CA PRO A 67 21.01 9.70 2.12
C PRO A 67 20.73 11.05 1.42
N HIS A 68 20.30 12.07 2.15
CA HIS A 68 20.01 13.39 1.59
C HIS A 68 21.27 14.27 1.53
N LYS A 69 22.21 14.08 2.46
CA LYS A 69 23.45 14.86 2.55
C LYS A 69 24.35 14.59 1.33
N GLY A 70 24.76 15.65 0.64
CA GLY A 70 25.59 15.54 -0.57
C GLY A 70 24.89 14.96 -1.80
N TYR A 71 23.59 14.65 -1.70
CA TYR A 71 22.80 14.10 -2.81
C TYR A 71 21.70 15.05 -3.26
N CYS A 72 20.53 15.09 -2.61
CA CYS A 72 19.40 15.89 -3.11
C CYS A 72 19.48 17.37 -2.70
N VAL A 73 19.98 17.65 -1.49
CA VAL A 73 20.02 18.98 -0.88
C VAL A 73 20.81 20.00 -1.73
N PRO A 74 22.06 19.74 -2.17
CA PRO A 74 22.81 20.73 -2.94
C PRO A 74 22.23 20.97 -4.35
N TYR A 75 21.56 19.97 -4.93
CA TYR A 75 20.86 20.12 -6.22
C TYR A 75 19.59 20.96 -6.06
N GLY A 76 18.82 20.74 -4.99
CA GLY A 76 17.69 21.61 -4.63
C GLY A 76 18.12 23.05 -4.37
N ALA A 77 19.21 23.26 -3.63
CA ALA A 77 19.75 24.59 -3.38
C ALA A 77 20.13 25.32 -4.69
N ALA A 78 20.80 24.61 -5.62
CA ALA A 78 21.12 25.14 -6.94
C ALA A 78 19.85 25.46 -7.77
N ALA A 79 18.83 24.61 -7.69
CA ALA A 79 17.56 24.81 -8.39
C ALA A 79 16.79 26.02 -7.87
N PHE A 80 16.60 26.17 -6.56
CA PHE A 80 15.89 27.32 -5.98
C PHE A 80 16.64 28.63 -6.22
N LYS A 81 17.98 28.62 -6.17
CA LYS A 81 18.81 29.77 -6.56
C LYS A 81 18.60 30.13 -8.03
N ALA A 82 18.65 29.14 -8.93
CA ALA A 82 18.43 29.35 -10.36
C ALA A 82 17.02 29.87 -10.66
N ILE A 83 15.98 29.32 -10.02
CA ILE A 83 14.60 29.78 -10.16
C ILE A 83 14.49 31.26 -9.77
N GLY A 84 14.97 31.65 -8.58
CA GLY A 84 14.89 33.03 -8.10
C GLY A 84 15.65 34.00 -9.01
N GLU A 85 16.92 33.71 -9.30
CA GLU A 85 17.79 34.58 -10.12
C GLU A 85 17.32 34.74 -11.57
N LYS A 86 16.85 33.64 -12.19
CA LYS A 86 16.52 33.62 -13.62
C LYS A 86 15.17 34.27 -13.88
N THR A 87 14.19 34.00 -13.02
CA THR A 87 12.83 34.50 -13.18
C THR A 87 12.66 35.92 -12.63
N GLY A 88 13.46 36.30 -11.63
CA GLY A 88 13.25 37.54 -10.88
C GLY A 88 12.00 37.51 -9.98
N ALA A 89 11.42 36.33 -9.72
CA ALA A 89 10.27 36.17 -8.84
C ALA A 89 10.59 36.53 -7.38
N PHE A 90 11.82 36.26 -6.95
CA PHE A 90 12.33 36.54 -5.61
C PHE A 90 13.86 36.58 -5.59
N GLU A 91 14.43 37.28 -4.62
CA GLU A 91 15.84 37.19 -4.23
C GLU A 91 16.06 35.91 -3.39
N PRO A 92 16.81 34.92 -3.89
CA PRO A 92 17.14 33.72 -3.12
C PRO A 92 18.23 34.01 -2.10
N VAL A 93 17.96 33.75 -0.82
CA VAL A 93 18.93 33.87 0.27
C VAL A 93 19.27 32.48 0.76
N MET A 94 20.46 32.01 0.41
CA MET A 94 20.92 30.66 0.74
C MET A 94 21.48 30.65 2.16
N SER A 95 20.96 29.78 3.03
CA SER A 95 21.49 29.66 4.39
C SER A 95 21.22 28.29 5.01
N ASP A 96 22.09 27.91 5.93
CA ASP A 96 21.89 26.85 6.92
C ASP A 96 21.95 27.40 8.34
N GLN A 97 21.98 28.73 8.51
CA GLN A 97 22.21 29.36 9.80
C GLN A 97 20.90 29.52 10.58
N LEU A 98 20.83 28.90 11.76
CA LEU A 98 19.69 29.02 12.67
C LEU A 98 19.40 30.49 13.07
N ALA A 99 20.41 31.37 13.01
CA ALA A 99 20.25 32.79 13.27
C ALA A 99 19.22 33.48 12.35
N SER A 100 18.92 32.89 11.19
CA SER A 100 17.88 33.37 10.28
C SER A 100 16.47 33.30 10.89
N PHE A 101 16.27 32.49 11.92
CA PHE A 101 15.00 32.31 12.63
C PHE A 101 14.87 33.16 13.90
N LEU A 102 15.87 34.00 14.21
CA LEU A 102 15.77 34.97 15.30
C LEU A 102 14.62 35.97 15.03
N PRO A 103 13.93 36.48 16.08
CA PRO A 103 12.74 37.32 15.94
C PRO A 103 12.85 38.49 14.95
N ASP A 104 13.99 39.17 14.90
CA ASP A 104 14.18 40.28 13.97
C ASP A 104 14.72 39.84 12.61
N ALA A 105 15.50 38.75 12.58
CA ALA A 105 16.10 38.23 11.35
C ALA A 105 15.04 37.62 10.44
N ILE A 106 14.07 36.87 10.98
CA ILE A 106 13.06 36.17 10.18
C ILE A 106 12.12 37.13 9.43
N LYS A 107 11.90 38.34 9.98
CA LYS A 107 11.01 39.37 9.41
C LYS A 107 11.48 39.91 8.06
N GLN A 108 12.74 39.71 7.70
CA GLN A 108 13.26 40.15 6.39
C GLN A 108 12.79 39.28 5.23
N PHE A 109 12.26 38.09 5.52
CA PHE A 109 11.85 37.11 4.52
C PHE A 109 10.33 37.17 4.32
N ASP A 110 9.91 37.00 3.07
CA ASP A 110 8.50 36.84 2.69
C ASP A 110 8.07 35.37 2.73
N ALA A 111 9.01 34.45 2.47
CA ALA A 111 8.80 33.03 2.56
C ALA A 111 10.10 32.29 2.92
N ILE A 112 9.95 31.05 3.41
CA ILE A 112 11.05 30.12 3.67
C ILE A 112 10.82 28.86 2.82
N VAL A 113 11.81 28.51 2.00
CA VAL A 113 11.91 27.18 1.38
C VAL A 113 12.68 26.28 2.33
N LEU A 114 12.01 25.24 2.84
CA LEU A 114 12.66 24.17 3.60
C LEU A 114 13.15 23.12 2.60
N ASN A 115 14.39 23.27 2.14
CA ASN A 115 15.01 22.41 1.15
C ASN A 115 15.43 21.09 1.80
N ASN A 116 14.56 20.08 1.75
CA ASN A 116 14.82 18.74 2.28
C ASN A 116 15.30 18.77 3.75
N ALA A 117 14.80 19.72 4.54
CA ALA A 117 15.27 19.94 5.90
C ALA A 117 14.97 18.72 6.80
N CYS A 118 15.97 18.19 7.49
CA CYS A 118 15.86 17.05 8.40
C CYS A 118 16.38 17.36 9.81
N GLY A 119 16.11 16.45 10.74
CA GLY A 119 16.57 16.51 12.12
C GLY A 119 15.93 17.64 12.95
N PRO A 120 16.37 17.81 14.21
CA PRO A 120 15.89 18.86 15.10
C PRO A 120 16.61 20.20 14.85
N TRP A 121 16.51 20.73 13.63
CA TRP A 121 17.27 21.91 13.22
C TRP A 121 16.91 23.21 13.94
N ILE A 122 15.76 23.26 14.60
CA ILE A 122 15.35 24.43 15.39
C ILE A 122 16.05 24.50 16.76
N THR A 123 16.68 23.40 17.22
CA THR A 123 17.42 23.34 18.49
C THR A 123 18.79 24.03 18.36
N PRO A 124 19.09 25.06 19.18
CA PRO A 124 20.40 25.72 19.15
C PRO A 124 21.56 24.82 19.58
N THR A 125 22.71 24.98 18.93
CA THR A 125 23.97 24.39 19.39
C THR A 125 24.59 25.19 20.54
N ASP A 126 25.62 24.66 21.21
CA ASP A 126 26.39 25.46 22.19
C ASP A 126 27.00 26.70 21.54
N ALA A 127 27.47 26.59 20.30
CA ALA A 127 28.02 27.71 19.55
C ALA A 127 26.96 28.78 19.20
N ASP A 128 25.70 28.38 19.02
CA ASP A 128 24.61 29.35 18.83
C ASP A 128 24.30 30.08 20.13
N MET A 129 24.30 29.38 21.27
CA MET A 129 24.07 29.97 22.59
C MET A 129 25.13 31.01 22.99
N GLU A 130 26.31 31.01 22.37
CA GLU A 130 27.31 32.06 22.59
C GLU A 130 26.98 33.41 21.93
N LYS A 131 26.09 33.40 20.93
CA LYS A 131 25.72 34.61 20.19
C LYS A 131 24.63 35.38 20.93
N GLU A 132 24.80 36.70 21.03
CA GLU A 132 23.88 37.61 21.74
C GLU A 132 22.40 37.48 21.33
N GLY A 133 22.13 37.15 20.07
CA GLY A 133 20.77 36.92 19.58
C GLY A 133 20.05 35.77 20.30
N PHE A 134 20.75 34.66 20.56
CA PHE A 134 20.18 33.48 21.23
C PHE A 134 20.16 33.63 22.75
N LYS A 135 21.16 34.30 23.34
CA LYS A 135 21.19 34.64 24.78
C LYS A 135 19.95 35.43 25.20
N LYS A 136 19.41 36.28 24.33
CA LYS A 136 18.17 37.04 24.55
C LYS A 136 16.90 36.20 24.53
N LEU A 137 16.94 35.01 23.93
CA LEU A 137 15.78 34.11 23.85
C LEU A 137 15.63 33.23 25.08
N GLY A 138 16.72 32.97 25.80
CA GLY A 138 16.68 32.21 27.05
C GLY A 138 18.07 31.82 27.54
N ALA A 139 18.16 31.43 28.81
CA ALA A 139 19.41 31.01 29.44
C ALA A 139 19.84 29.58 29.07
N THR A 140 18.95 28.76 28.50
CA THR A 140 19.23 27.38 28.09
C THR A 140 18.84 27.15 26.63
N LYS A 141 19.36 26.06 26.02
CA LYS A 141 19.01 25.67 24.65
C LYS A 141 17.52 25.42 24.50
N GLU A 142 16.89 24.81 25.50
CA GLU A 142 15.47 24.48 25.50
C GLU A 142 14.62 25.76 25.53
N ALA A 143 14.98 26.75 26.35
CA ALA A 143 14.28 28.03 26.40
C ALA A 143 14.44 28.81 25.09
N ALA A 144 15.65 28.83 24.51
CA ALA A 144 15.90 29.47 23.23
C ALA A 144 15.17 28.74 22.07
N GLU A 145 15.16 27.41 22.06
CA GLU A 145 14.41 26.61 21.11
C GLU A 145 12.91 26.91 21.17
N GLU A 146 12.31 26.93 22.37
CA GLU A 146 10.89 27.23 22.54
C GLU A 146 10.55 28.63 22.02
N ALA A 147 11.42 29.62 22.27
CA ALA A 147 11.26 30.97 21.73
C ALA A 147 11.39 31.01 20.20
N LEU A 148 12.28 30.23 19.59
CA LEU A 148 12.42 30.12 18.13
C LEU A 148 11.20 29.43 17.50
N ARG A 149 10.72 28.35 18.10
CA ARG A 149 9.48 27.66 17.70
C ARG A 149 8.30 28.63 17.69
N LYS A 150 8.13 29.39 18.78
CA LYS A 150 7.11 30.43 18.90
C LYS A 150 7.28 31.51 17.83
N THR A 151 8.52 31.99 17.63
CA THR A 151 8.84 33.01 16.61
C THR A 151 8.42 32.58 15.21
N LEU A 152 8.74 31.34 14.82
CA LEU A 152 8.36 30.80 13.51
C LEU A 152 6.83 30.74 13.36
N LEU A 153 6.12 30.22 14.37
CA LEU A 153 4.66 30.11 14.35
C LEU A 153 3.99 31.49 14.29
N GLU A 154 4.47 32.47 15.06
CA GLU A 154 3.96 33.84 15.04
C GLU A 154 4.22 34.53 13.69
N TRP A 155 5.41 34.36 13.12
CA TRP A 155 5.75 34.89 11.80
C TRP A 155 4.87 34.31 10.70
N VAL A 156 4.61 33.00 10.70
CA VAL A 156 3.66 32.38 9.77
C VAL A 156 2.25 32.94 9.98
N ASN A 157 1.76 32.98 11.22
CA ASN A 157 0.42 33.51 11.52
C ASN A 157 0.26 34.97 11.05
N ALA A 158 1.34 35.76 11.07
CA ALA A 158 1.35 37.15 10.61
C ALA A 158 1.40 37.30 9.07
N GLY A 159 1.67 36.24 8.31
CA GLY A 159 1.67 36.25 6.84
C GLY A 159 2.89 35.62 6.18
N GLY A 160 3.87 35.13 6.96
CA GLY A 160 5.02 34.41 6.43
C GLY A 160 4.62 33.11 5.72
N GLY A 161 5.26 32.83 4.59
CA GLY A 161 5.02 31.61 3.80
C GLY A 161 6.05 30.51 4.04
N ILE A 162 5.64 29.24 3.89
CA ILE A 162 6.56 28.09 3.87
C ILE A 162 6.31 27.26 2.61
N ALA A 163 7.39 26.96 1.89
CA ALA A 163 7.43 25.93 0.84
C ALA A 163 8.30 24.78 1.34
N ALA A 164 7.69 23.64 1.68
CA ALA A 164 8.37 22.48 2.25
C ALA A 164 8.55 21.37 1.20
N ILE A 165 9.79 20.90 1.06
CA ILE A 165 10.18 19.98 0.00
C ILE A 165 10.54 18.61 0.58
N HIS A 166 9.89 17.57 0.08
CA HIS A 166 10.23 16.17 0.30
C HIS A 166 10.41 15.83 1.79
N PHE A 167 11.65 15.63 2.25
CA PHE A 167 11.97 15.21 3.63
C PHE A 167 11.77 16.31 4.68
N ALA A 168 11.50 17.56 4.27
CA ALA A 168 11.14 18.67 5.16
C ALA A 168 9.98 18.33 6.13
N ILE A 169 9.09 17.43 5.76
CA ILE A 169 7.97 16.98 6.61
C ILE A 169 8.39 16.08 7.78
N ALA A 170 9.59 15.50 7.74
CA ALA A 170 10.15 14.65 8.79
C ALA A 170 11.03 15.42 9.78
N ALA A 171 11.31 16.70 9.53
CA ALA A 171 12.09 17.54 10.43
C ALA A 171 11.38 17.78 11.78
N ASN A 172 12.18 18.14 12.78
CA ASN A 172 11.74 18.46 14.15
C ASN A 172 10.74 17.43 14.74
N PRO A 173 11.09 16.12 14.77
CA PRO A 173 10.14 15.05 15.10
C PRO A 173 9.55 15.12 16.52
N LYS A 174 10.17 15.89 17.42
CA LYS A 174 9.72 16.14 18.80
C LYS A 174 8.87 17.42 18.95
N TRP A 175 8.50 18.07 17.85
CA TRP A 175 7.72 19.29 17.83
C TRP A 175 6.37 19.07 17.10
N PRO A 176 5.31 18.64 17.82
CA PRO A 176 4.03 18.31 17.21
C PRO A 176 3.41 19.45 16.38
N GLU A 177 3.56 20.69 16.82
CA GLU A 177 3.04 21.88 16.15
C GLU A 177 3.72 22.11 14.78
N PHE A 178 4.94 21.61 14.58
CA PHE A 178 5.56 21.60 13.25
C PHE A 178 4.85 20.63 12.30
N GLY A 179 4.46 19.46 12.79
CA GLY A 179 3.61 18.52 12.03
C GLY A 179 2.26 19.14 11.67
N GLU A 180 1.63 19.89 12.58
CA GLU A 180 0.38 20.63 12.32
C GLU A 180 0.55 21.80 11.35
N LEU A 181 1.70 22.49 11.42
CA LEU A 181 2.08 23.57 10.52
C LEU A 181 2.20 23.08 9.08
N ILE A 182 2.96 22.02 8.84
CA ILE A 182 3.15 21.43 7.51
C ILE A 182 1.90 20.66 7.06
N GLY A 183 1.17 20.07 7.99
CA GLY A 183 -0.08 19.35 7.74
C GLY A 183 0.06 17.84 7.61
N GLY A 184 1.13 17.24 8.13
CA GLY A 184 1.33 15.79 8.09
C GLY A 184 2.60 15.35 8.82
N LYS A 185 2.71 14.03 9.04
CA LYS A 185 3.90 13.41 9.62
C LYS A 185 4.35 12.24 8.75
N PHE A 186 5.64 12.19 8.42
CA PHE A 186 6.24 11.06 7.73
C PHE A 186 6.04 9.74 8.49
N THR A 187 5.54 8.71 7.82
CA THR A 187 5.40 7.36 8.39
C THR A 187 6.07 6.26 7.55
N GLY A 188 6.52 6.58 6.34
CA GLY A 188 7.26 5.65 5.50
C GLY A 188 7.38 6.15 4.07
N HIS A 189 8.13 5.40 3.27
CA HIS A 189 8.48 5.72 1.88
C HIS A 189 8.37 4.45 1.02
N PRO A 190 7.14 3.99 0.70
CA PRO A 190 6.95 2.68 0.08
C PRO A 190 7.56 2.56 -1.32
N TRP A 191 7.68 3.67 -2.06
CA TRP A 191 8.17 3.69 -3.43
C TRP A 191 9.51 4.41 -3.55
N ASN A 192 10.44 3.79 -4.27
CA ASN A 192 11.64 4.43 -4.81
C ASN A 192 11.76 3.99 -6.28
N GLU A 193 10.74 4.34 -7.05
CA GLU A 193 10.52 3.89 -8.43
C GLU A 193 9.64 4.89 -9.17
N GLU A 194 9.33 4.60 -10.44
CA GLU A 194 8.38 5.40 -11.21
C GLU A 194 6.93 5.12 -10.79
N ILE A 195 6.23 6.16 -10.37
CA ILE A 195 4.82 6.11 -9.98
C ILE A 195 3.93 6.83 -11.00
N GLY A 196 2.64 6.49 -11.01
CA GLY A 196 1.60 7.33 -11.61
C GLY A 196 1.16 8.43 -10.63
N VAL A 197 0.88 9.62 -11.16
CA VAL A 197 0.42 10.77 -10.37
C VAL A 197 -0.88 11.31 -10.94
N MET A 198 -1.83 11.56 -10.02
CA MET A 198 -3.07 12.24 -10.29
C MET A 198 -3.01 13.72 -9.96
N VAL A 199 -3.68 14.51 -10.79
CA VAL A 199 -3.97 15.93 -10.53
C VAL A 199 -5.37 16.03 -9.95
N ASP A 200 -5.45 16.13 -8.62
CA ASP A 200 -6.71 16.18 -7.85
C ASP A 200 -7.46 17.49 -8.04
N ASP A 201 -6.74 18.60 -8.20
CA ASP A 201 -7.32 19.92 -8.39
C ASP A 201 -6.79 20.59 -9.68
N PRO A 202 -7.22 20.12 -10.87
CA PRO A 202 -6.70 20.62 -12.15
C PRO A 202 -7.04 22.10 -12.40
N ALA A 203 -7.98 22.68 -11.64
CA ALA A 203 -8.31 24.10 -11.70
C ALA A 203 -7.35 24.98 -10.88
N SER A 204 -6.59 24.39 -9.95
CA SER A 204 -5.62 25.16 -9.16
C SER A 204 -4.48 25.68 -10.06
N PRO A 205 -4.14 26.98 -9.98
CA PRO A 205 -3.01 27.51 -10.72
C PRO A 205 -1.68 26.88 -10.30
N LEU A 206 -1.62 26.26 -9.11
CA LEU A 206 -0.43 25.62 -8.58
C LEU A 206 -0.05 24.33 -9.30
N VAL A 207 -0.96 23.70 -10.06
CA VAL A 207 -0.68 22.50 -10.85
C VAL A 207 -0.72 22.77 -12.35
N ALA A 208 -0.73 24.04 -12.76
CA ALA A 208 -0.82 24.44 -14.16
C ALA A 208 0.36 23.95 -15.01
N ALA A 209 1.53 23.68 -14.38
CA ALA A 209 2.68 23.06 -15.04
C ALA A 209 2.39 21.67 -15.65
N TYR A 210 1.35 20.99 -15.14
CA TYR A 210 0.91 19.68 -15.60
C TYR A 210 -0.29 19.73 -16.56
N GLU A 211 -0.84 20.92 -16.85
CA GLU A 211 -1.96 21.12 -17.78
C GLU A 211 -3.21 20.27 -17.44
N GLY A 212 -3.43 19.98 -16.15
CA GLY A 212 -4.51 19.09 -15.68
C GLY A 212 -4.32 17.62 -16.05
N LYS A 213 -3.19 17.25 -16.64
CA LYS A 213 -2.88 15.89 -17.07
C LYS A 213 -2.28 15.08 -15.93
N GLN A 214 -2.70 13.83 -15.88
CA GLN A 214 -2.06 12.78 -15.08
C GLN A 214 -0.66 12.53 -15.66
N PHE A 215 0.34 12.28 -14.83
CA PHE A 215 1.72 12.10 -15.30
C PHE A 215 2.42 10.94 -14.58
N ARG A 216 3.66 10.66 -14.97
CA ARG A 216 4.51 9.68 -14.32
C ARG A 216 5.80 10.35 -13.88
N ILE A 217 6.31 9.95 -12.73
CA ILE A 217 7.53 10.51 -12.15
C ILE A 217 8.24 9.43 -11.33
N ALA A 218 9.56 9.36 -11.46
CA ALA A 218 10.40 8.54 -10.60
C ALA A 218 10.91 9.40 -9.44
N ASP A 219 10.62 8.97 -8.21
CA ASP A 219 11.15 9.57 -6.99
C ASP A 219 11.07 8.59 -5.82
N GLU A 220 11.59 9.01 -4.66
CA GLU A 220 11.22 8.39 -3.38
C GLU A 220 9.92 9.03 -2.85
N ILE A 221 8.86 8.24 -2.74
CA ILE A 221 7.51 8.72 -2.44
C ILE A 221 7.03 8.26 -1.07
N TYR A 222 6.45 9.19 -0.33
CA TYR A 222 6.08 9.01 1.07
C TYR A 222 4.61 8.65 1.27
N GLN A 223 4.34 8.16 2.47
CA GLN A 223 3.01 8.10 3.06
C GLN A 223 3.03 8.80 4.43
N TYR A 224 1.85 9.22 4.89
CA TYR A 224 1.72 10.15 6.01
C TYR A 224 0.75 9.65 7.07
N GLY A 225 1.12 9.88 8.33
CA GLY A 225 0.25 9.70 9.48
C GLY A 225 -0.37 11.01 9.95
N LYS A 226 -1.08 10.94 11.08
CA LYS A 226 -1.57 12.13 11.80
C LYS A 226 -0.41 13.11 12.06
N PRO A 227 -0.62 14.43 11.88
CA PRO A 227 -1.93 15.08 11.81
C PRO A 227 -2.52 15.25 10.40
N PHE A 228 -2.00 14.57 9.38
CA PHE A 228 -2.57 14.66 8.04
C PHE A 228 -4.08 14.34 8.07
N ASP A 229 -4.83 15.24 7.44
CA ASP A 229 -6.27 15.18 7.32
C ASP A 229 -6.68 15.95 6.06
N ARG A 230 -7.32 15.25 5.12
CA ARG A 230 -7.79 15.83 3.86
C ARG A 230 -8.85 16.92 4.10
N ALA A 231 -9.52 16.92 5.24
CA ALA A 231 -10.45 17.99 5.65
C ALA A 231 -9.75 19.24 6.21
N LYS A 232 -8.42 19.24 6.33
CA LYS A 232 -7.62 20.39 6.78
C LYS A 232 -6.61 20.89 5.74
N CYS A 233 -6.41 20.12 4.67
CA CYS A 233 -5.44 20.39 3.62
C CYS A 233 -6.13 20.32 2.25
N ARG A 234 -5.87 21.29 1.38
CA ARG A 234 -6.27 21.18 -0.03
C ARG A 234 -5.21 20.39 -0.79
N VAL A 235 -5.50 19.12 -1.04
CA VAL A 235 -4.64 18.24 -1.84
C VAL A 235 -4.68 18.67 -3.31
N LEU A 236 -3.50 18.83 -3.92
CA LEU A 236 -3.33 19.27 -5.30
C LEU A 236 -3.06 18.09 -6.25
N ILE A 237 -2.26 17.15 -5.78
CA ILE A 237 -1.89 15.91 -6.49
C ILE A 237 -1.78 14.75 -5.51
N SER A 238 -2.08 13.55 -5.97
CA SER A 238 -2.02 12.29 -5.23
C SER A 238 -1.38 11.20 -6.11
N LEU A 239 -0.86 10.13 -5.49
CA LEU A 239 -0.41 8.94 -6.20
C LEU A 239 -1.61 8.30 -6.92
N ASP A 240 -1.42 7.88 -8.18
CA ASP A 240 -2.39 7.09 -8.94
C ASP A 240 -2.13 5.61 -8.69
N PRO A 241 -2.94 4.92 -7.87
CA PRO A 241 -2.69 3.54 -7.53
C PRO A 241 -3.00 2.58 -8.70
N GLU A 242 -3.77 2.99 -9.73
CA GLU A 242 -4.00 2.16 -10.94
C GLU A 242 -2.77 2.15 -11.84
N ARG A 243 -1.94 3.20 -11.78
CA ARG A 243 -0.75 3.38 -12.62
C ARG A 243 0.54 3.26 -11.80
N THR A 244 0.46 2.74 -10.58
CA THR A 244 1.61 2.58 -9.69
C THR A 244 1.77 1.14 -9.25
N ASN A 245 3.00 0.68 -9.05
CA ASN A 245 3.27 -0.61 -8.45
C ASN A 245 2.78 -0.63 -6.99
N MET A 246 1.60 -1.19 -6.75
CA MET A 246 1.03 -1.35 -5.41
C MET A 246 1.52 -2.63 -4.70
N GLY A 247 2.47 -3.35 -5.30
CA GLY A 247 3.16 -4.49 -4.72
C GLY A 247 4.37 -4.12 -3.83
N VAL A 248 4.72 -2.85 -3.66
CA VAL A 248 5.88 -2.45 -2.83
C VAL A 248 5.63 -2.63 -1.33
N ARG A 249 6.65 -3.01 -0.55
CA ARG A 249 6.51 -3.22 0.91
C ARG A 249 6.11 -1.92 1.63
N TRP A 250 5.61 -2.05 2.85
CA TRP A 250 5.33 -0.93 3.77
C TRP A 250 4.20 0.04 3.40
N ILE A 251 3.37 -0.27 2.39
CA ILE A 251 2.11 0.45 2.19
C ILE A 251 1.19 0.20 3.41
N SER A 252 0.80 1.26 4.11
CA SER A 252 -0.04 1.15 5.31
C SER A 252 -1.20 2.15 5.39
N GLN A 253 -1.54 2.83 4.29
CA GLN A 253 -2.72 3.72 4.23
C GLN A 253 -4.01 2.94 3.97
N PRO A 254 -4.97 2.91 4.92
CA PRO A 254 -6.16 2.05 4.82
C PRO A 254 -7.20 2.56 3.81
N ASP A 255 -7.18 3.83 3.42
CA ASP A 255 -8.19 4.47 2.58
C ASP A 255 -7.73 4.70 1.13
N ASN A 256 -6.60 4.10 0.74
CA ASN A 256 -5.93 4.30 -0.55
C ASN A 256 -5.69 5.79 -0.86
N ASP A 257 -5.30 6.59 0.14
CA ASP A 257 -4.93 7.99 -0.04
C ASP A 257 -3.43 8.24 0.20
N TRP A 258 -2.75 8.70 -0.86
CA TRP A 258 -1.36 9.10 -0.82
C TRP A 258 -1.23 10.48 -1.48
N PRO A 259 -1.51 11.57 -0.73
CA PRO A 259 -1.34 12.93 -1.22
C PRO A 259 0.14 13.23 -1.47
N LEU A 260 0.49 13.81 -2.61
CA LEU A 260 1.88 14.11 -2.98
C LEU A 260 2.19 15.60 -2.93
N ALA A 261 1.17 16.46 -2.95
CA ALA A 261 1.31 17.87 -2.65
C ALA A 261 -0.01 18.46 -2.15
N TRP A 262 0.09 19.44 -1.26
CA TRP A 262 -1.07 20.14 -0.74
C TRP A 262 -0.73 21.57 -0.32
N VAL A 263 -1.79 22.35 -0.13
CA VAL A 263 -1.72 23.68 0.50
C VAL A 263 -2.61 23.76 1.72
N LYS A 264 -2.24 24.67 2.63
CA LYS A 264 -3.01 25.03 3.82
C LYS A 264 -2.74 26.49 4.20
N ALA A 265 -3.76 27.16 4.74
CA ALA A 265 -3.60 28.45 5.40
C ALA A 265 -3.37 28.28 6.91
N VAL A 266 -2.46 29.08 7.47
CA VAL A 266 -2.20 29.15 8.91
C VAL A 266 -2.17 30.61 9.33
N GLY A 267 -3.24 31.07 10.00
CA GLY A 267 -3.46 32.50 10.20
C GLY A 267 -3.53 33.22 8.84
N LYS A 268 -2.62 34.18 8.61
CA LYS A 268 -2.46 34.85 7.31
C LYS A 268 -1.38 34.21 6.43
N GLY A 269 -0.65 33.22 6.94
CA GLY A 269 0.44 32.53 6.27
C GLY A 269 -0.05 31.45 5.30
N ARG A 270 0.83 31.08 4.38
CA ARG A 270 0.56 30.14 3.28
C ARG A 270 1.59 29.02 3.32
N ILE A 271 1.11 27.79 3.46
CA ILE A 271 1.93 26.58 3.51
C ILE A 271 1.69 25.80 2.22
N TRP A 272 2.78 25.48 1.53
CA TRP A 272 2.80 24.59 0.38
C TRP A 272 3.80 23.47 0.65
N TYR A 273 3.36 22.23 0.44
CA TYR A 273 4.20 21.05 0.59
C TYR A 273 4.14 20.20 -0.68
N THR A 274 5.27 19.59 -1.05
CA THR A 274 5.32 18.49 -2.01
C THR A 274 6.27 17.40 -1.55
N SER A 275 5.93 16.15 -1.86
CA SER A 275 6.76 14.97 -1.64
C SER A 275 7.92 14.86 -2.62
N PHE A 276 7.91 15.61 -3.73
CA PHE A 276 8.92 15.47 -4.78
C PHE A 276 10.21 16.21 -4.44
N GLY A 277 11.35 15.50 -4.46
CA GLY A 277 12.65 16.13 -4.24
C GLY A 277 13.80 15.21 -3.83
N HIS A 278 13.64 13.88 -3.83
CA HIS A 278 14.75 12.97 -3.47
C HIS A 278 15.76 12.85 -4.61
N ARG A 279 15.28 12.53 -5.81
CA ARG A 279 16.16 12.20 -6.93
C ARG A 279 16.77 13.47 -7.53
N THR A 280 18.08 13.42 -7.79
CA THR A 280 18.79 14.58 -8.35
C THR A 280 18.29 14.98 -9.73
N ASP A 281 17.80 14.02 -10.52
CA ASP A 281 17.30 14.28 -11.87
C ASP A 281 15.99 15.07 -11.94
N LEU A 282 15.28 15.18 -10.81
CA LEU A 282 14.12 16.05 -10.68
C LEU A 282 14.46 17.53 -10.83
N TYR A 283 15.66 17.93 -10.42
CA TYR A 283 16.07 19.33 -10.40
C TYR A 283 16.43 19.89 -11.79
N TRP A 284 16.39 19.08 -12.84
CA TRP A 284 16.43 19.56 -14.23
C TRP A 284 15.19 19.10 -15.04
N ASN A 285 14.08 18.81 -14.36
CA ASN A 285 12.78 18.64 -14.99
C ASN A 285 12.07 20.01 -15.08
N PRO A 286 11.86 20.57 -16.29
CA PRO A 286 11.28 21.92 -16.45
C PRO A 286 9.87 22.06 -15.85
N GLN A 287 9.04 21.02 -15.96
CA GLN A 287 7.67 21.05 -15.41
C GLN A 287 7.72 21.10 -13.88
N LEU A 288 8.61 20.33 -13.26
CA LEU A 288 8.75 20.31 -11.81
C LEU A 288 9.39 21.60 -11.27
N LEU A 289 10.36 22.19 -11.97
CA LEU A 289 10.91 23.49 -11.60
C LEU A 289 9.87 24.62 -11.70
N GLN A 290 8.97 24.55 -12.69
CA GLN A 290 7.82 25.45 -12.74
C GLN A 290 6.85 25.20 -11.57
N PHE A 291 6.61 23.95 -11.20
CA PHE A 291 5.78 23.59 -10.04
C PHE A 291 6.37 24.14 -8.72
N TYR A 292 7.68 24.04 -8.52
CA TYR A 292 8.37 24.66 -7.38
C TYR A 292 8.22 26.18 -7.38
N LEU A 293 8.40 26.84 -8.53
CA LEU A 293 8.22 28.28 -8.64
C LEU A 293 6.78 28.69 -8.28
N ASP A 294 5.77 28.02 -8.83
CA ASP A 294 4.36 28.31 -8.57
C ASP A 294 4.05 28.14 -7.05
N GLY A 295 4.58 27.09 -6.41
CA GLY A 295 4.48 26.89 -4.96
C GLY A 295 5.16 27.98 -4.12
N ILE A 296 6.35 28.45 -4.52
CA ILE A 296 7.06 29.53 -3.85
C ILE A 296 6.33 30.86 -4.02
N GLN A 297 5.81 31.15 -5.22
CA GLN A 297 5.00 32.37 -5.46
C GLN A 297 3.70 32.35 -4.67
N PHE A 298 3.12 31.17 -4.41
CA PHE A 298 2.02 31.04 -3.48
C PHE A 298 2.45 31.33 -2.04
N ALA A 299 3.56 30.75 -1.57
CA ALA A 299 4.07 31.02 -0.23
C ALA A 299 4.31 32.54 0.00
N THR A 300 4.93 33.24 -0.96
CA THR A 300 5.15 34.70 -0.88
C THR A 300 3.85 35.50 -1.01
N GLY A 301 2.78 34.92 -1.57
CA GLY A 301 1.47 35.56 -1.78
C GLY A 301 1.34 36.33 -3.09
N ASP A 302 2.21 36.03 -4.06
CA ASP A 302 2.14 36.59 -5.42
C ASP A 302 1.17 35.78 -6.30
N LEU A 303 1.15 34.46 -6.16
CA LEU A 303 0.21 33.57 -6.85
C LEU A 303 -0.93 33.16 -5.91
N ASP A 304 -2.13 33.70 -6.16
CA ASP A 304 -3.30 33.40 -5.35
C ASP A 304 -3.89 32.03 -5.73
N ALA A 305 -4.20 31.19 -4.72
CA ALA A 305 -4.85 29.90 -4.89
C ALA A 305 -5.73 29.57 -3.65
N PRO A 306 -6.88 28.91 -3.81
CA PRO A 306 -7.70 28.46 -2.69
C PRO A 306 -6.91 27.53 -1.76
N THR A 307 -7.21 27.59 -0.46
CA THR A 307 -6.58 26.73 0.56
C THR A 307 -7.58 25.86 1.30
N GLU A 308 -8.86 26.13 1.09
CA GLU A 308 -9.95 25.35 1.60
C GLU A 308 -9.88 23.93 1.02
N PRO A 309 -10.10 22.89 1.84
CA PRO A 309 -10.15 21.50 1.38
C PRO A 309 -10.99 21.31 0.12
N GLY A 310 -10.50 20.46 -0.79
CA GLY A 310 -11.25 20.06 -1.97
C GLY A 310 -12.53 19.30 -1.57
N LYS A 311 -13.61 19.46 -2.35
CA LYS A 311 -14.89 18.78 -2.08
C LYS A 311 -14.88 17.30 -2.48
N GLU A 312 -13.99 16.91 -3.39
CA GLU A 312 -13.94 15.56 -3.96
C GLU A 312 -12.53 14.98 -3.85
N LYS A 313 -12.44 13.72 -3.42
CA LYS A 313 -11.23 12.88 -3.56
C LYS A 313 -11.35 12.17 -4.90
N LEU A 314 -10.34 12.27 -5.77
CA LEU A 314 -10.27 11.39 -6.92
C LEU A 314 -10.01 9.96 -6.40
N VAL A 315 -11.03 9.11 -6.40
CA VAL A 315 -10.92 7.71 -5.98
C VAL A 315 -10.82 6.83 -7.22
N ARG A 316 -9.64 6.26 -7.43
CA ARG A 316 -9.41 5.18 -8.39
C ARG A 316 -9.52 3.84 -7.66
N ARG A 317 -10.43 2.97 -8.11
CA ARG A 317 -10.69 1.66 -7.46
C ARG A 317 -9.67 0.65 -7.98
N VAL A 318 -8.53 0.57 -7.31
CA VAL A 318 -7.58 -0.52 -7.53
C VAL A 318 -8.10 -1.78 -6.85
N PRO A 319 -7.79 -2.99 -7.35
CA PRO A 319 -8.02 -4.22 -6.61
C PRO A 319 -7.38 -4.11 -5.22
N GLY A 320 -8.20 -4.19 -4.19
CA GLY A 320 -7.87 -4.16 -2.77
C GLY A 320 -8.96 -4.89 -1.99
N PRO A 321 -8.89 -4.99 -0.65
CA PRO A 321 -9.96 -5.63 0.08
C PRO A 321 -11.25 -4.86 -0.18
N THR A 322 -12.36 -5.56 -0.40
CA THR A 322 -13.64 -4.87 -0.53
C THR A 322 -13.95 -4.20 0.80
N PRO A 323 -14.21 -2.87 0.82
CA PRO A 323 -14.58 -2.20 2.06
C PRO A 323 -15.75 -2.92 2.75
N PRO A 324 -15.77 -3.04 4.09
CA PRO A 324 -16.78 -3.81 4.81
C PRO A 324 -18.22 -3.47 4.42
N GLU A 325 -18.53 -2.19 4.26
CA GLU A 325 -19.84 -1.69 3.85
C GLU A 325 -20.22 -2.10 2.42
N VAL A 326 -19.24 -2.19 1.52
CA VAL A 326 -19.45 -2.67 0.14
C VAL A 326 -19.62 -4.18 0.14
N ARG A 327 -18.86 -4.92 0.96
CA ARG A 327 -19.00 -6.37 1.13
C ARG A 327 -20.41 -6.69 1.64
N GLU A 328 -20.86 -6.01 2.69
CA GLU A 328 -22.21 -6.18 3.24
C GLU A 328 -23.29 -5.87 2.21
N ALA A 329 -23.15 -4.76 1.47
CA ALA A 329 -24.10 -4.40 0.42
C ALA A 329 -24.18 -5.46 -0.69
N ARG A 330 -23.05 -6.05 -1.10
CA ARG A 330 -23.00 -7.13 -2.10
C ARG A 330 -23.66 -8.40 -1.58
N MET A 331 -23.38 -8.80 -0.34
CA MET A 331 -24.03 -9.95 0.31
C MET A 331 -25.55 -9.80 0.34
N LYS A 332 -26.03 -8.62 0.77
CA LYS A 332 -27.45 -8.30 0.81
C LYS A 332 -28.08 -8.31 -0.59
N ALA A 333 -27.41 -7.74 -1.59
CA ALA A 333 -27.89 -7.75 -2.97
C ALA A 333 -28.00 -9.16 -3.54
N ALA A 334 -27.05 -10.04 -3.21
CA ALA A 334 -27.03 -11.44 -3.62
C ALA A 334 -27.98 -12.34 -2.80
N LYS A 335 -28.63 -11.80 -1.75
CA LYS A 335 -29.47 -12.55 -0.79
C LYS A 335 -28.73 -13.71 -0.13
N LEU A 336 -27.44 -13.53 0.13
CA LEU A 336 -26.60 -14.56 0.73
C LEU A 336 -26.54 -14.39 2.25
N PRO A 337 -26.60 -15.50 3.01
CA PRO A 337 -26.61 -15.44 4.46
C PRO A 337 -25.20 -15.25 5.04
N GLU A 338 -25.12 -14.49 6.13
CA GLU A 338 -24.01 -14.55 7.08
C GLU A 338 -24.30 -15.66 8.12
N PRO A 339 -23.28 -16.27 8.75
CA PRO A 339 -23.48 -17.29 9.76
C PRO A 339 -24.25 -16.73 10.96
N THR A 340 -25.35 -17.40 11.32
CA THR A 340 -26.09 -17.07 12.55
C THR A 340 -25.34 -17.54 13.79
N GLU A 341 -25.62 -16.98 14.96
CA GLU A 341 -25.01 -17.42 16.23
C GLU A 341 -25.22 -18.92 16.48
N ASP A 342 -26.39 -19.46 16.16
CA ASP A 342 -26.68 -20.89 16.32
C ASP A 342 -25.89 -21.75 15.33
N GLN A 343 -25.65 -21.27 14.11
CA GLN A 343 -24.77 -21.94 13.15
C GLN A 343 -23.32 -21.91 13.62
N VAL A 344 -22.84 -20.78 14.15
CA VAL A 344 -21.50 -20.66 14.75
C VAL A 344 -21.33 -21.69 15.87
N LYS A 345 -22.29 -21.79 16.81
CA LYS A 345 -22.24 -22.79 17.90
C LYS A 345 -22.22 -24.23 17.38
N LYS A 346 -22.97 -24.54 16.31
CA LYS A 346 -22.93 -25.86 15.67
C LYS A 346 -21.56 -26.17 15.07
N ILE A 347 -20.94 -25.18 14.41
CA ILE A 347 -19.60 -25.31 13.84
C ILE A 347 -18.58 -25.52 14.97
N GLU A 348 -18.64 -24.74 16.04
CA GLU A 348 -17.77 -24.89 17.22
C GLU A 348 -17.91 -26.27 17.87
N ALA A 349 -19.14 -26.77 18.01
CA ALA A 349 -19.42 -28.09 18.56
C ALA A 349 -18.91 -29.23 17.66
N ALA A 350 -18.99 -29.06 16.34
CA ALA A 350 -18.55 -30.06 15.37
C ALA A 350 -17.04 -30.05 15.12
N ALA A 351 -16.39 -28.90 15.30
CA ALA A 351 -14.94 -28.75 15.13
C ALA A 351 -14.19 -29.62 16.15
N PRO A 352 -13.16 -30.37 15.74
CA PRO A 352 -12.39 -31.20 16.65
C PRO A 352 -11.67 -30.35 17.71
N GLU A 353 -11.38 -30.96 18.87
CA GLU A 353 -10.61 -30.30 19.93
C GLU A 353 -9.10 -30.20 19.62
N ALA A 354 -8.59 -31.08 18.77
CA ALA A 354 -7.18 -31.14 18.43
C ALA A 354 -6.97 -31.46 16.94
N ALA A 355 -5.87 -30.96 16.40
CA ALA A 355 -5.45 -31.25 15.05
C ALA A 355 -4.74 -32.61 14.94
N PRO A 356 -4.86 -33.33 13.81
CA PRO A 356 -4.22 -34.63 13.63
C PRO A 356 -2.68 -34.57 13.69
N ALA A 357 -2.07 -33.43 13.36
CA ALA A 357 -0.65 -33.17 13.57
C ALA A 357 -0.43 -31.91 14.41
N LYS A 358 0.60 -31.91 15.27
CA LYS A 358 1.05 -30.68 15.93
C LYS A 358 1.79 -29.80 14.92
N PRO A 359 1.42 -28.53 14.73
CA PRO A 359 2.15 -27.65 13.82
C PRO A 359 3.61 -27.49 14.24
N ALA A 360 4.53 -27.57 13.28
CA ALA A 360 5.97 -27.43 13.56
C ALA A 360 6.35 -25.99 13.98
N ARG A 361 5.52 -25.02 13.58
CA ARG A 361 5.60 -23.60 13.94
C ARG A 361 4.21 -22.98 13.77
N PRO A 362 3.96 -21.76 14.26
CA PRO A 362 2.73 -21.03 13.93
C PRO A 362 2.52 -20.99 12.40
N ARG A 363 1.32 -21.37 11.97
CA ARG A 363 0.93 -21.40 10.56
C ARG A 363 -0.04 -20.27 10.25
N LYS A 364 0.12 -19.63 9.10
CA LYS A 364 -0.81 -18.61 8.58
C LYS A 364 -1.44 -19.12 7.30
N VAL A 365 -2.77 -19.23 7.25
CA VAL A 365 -3.50 -19.72 6.08
C VAL A 365 -4.39 -18.61 5.54
N LEU A 366 -4.21 -18.24 4.28
CA LEU A 366 -5.09 -17.30 3.60
C LEU A 366 -6.35 -18.03 3.17
N VAL A 367 -7.52 -17.59 3.61
CA VAL A 367 -8.82 -18.02 3.11
C VAL A 367 -9.27 -16.97 2.11
N TRP A 368 -9.07 -17.25 0.83
CA TRP A 368 -9.33 -16.30 -0.24
C TRP A 368 -10.60 -16.64 -1.00
N GLY A 369 -11.45 -15.64 -1.22
CA GLY A 369 -12.62 -15.75 -2.06
C GLY A 369 -13.56 -14.56 -1.90
N HIS A 370 -14.63 -14.57 -2.70
CA HIS A 370 -15.66 -13.54 -2.66
C HIS A 370 -16.92 -14.09 -1.98
N PRO A 371 -17.28 -13.63 -0.78
CA PRO A 371 -18.40 -14.19 0.00
C PRO A 371 -19.74 -14.04 -0.72
N TRP A 372 -19.90 -13.01 -1.56
CA TRP A 372 -21.15 -12.67 -2.23
C TRP A 372 -21.39 -13.45 -3.53
N THR A 373 -20.52 -14.40 -3.85
CA THR A 373 -20.62 -15.16 -5.10
C THR A 373 -21.36 -16.46 -4.85
N HIS A 374 -20.98 -17.23 -3.84
CA HIS A 374 -21.59 -18.54 -3.60
C HIS A 374 -22.12 -18.63 -2.16
N GLN A 375 -23.26 -19.33 -1.99
CA GLN A 375 -23.99 -19.39 -0.71
C GLN A 375 -23.18 -19.83 0.54
N PRO A 376 -22.28 -20.82 0.49
CA PRO A 376 -21.57 -21.32 1.65
C PRO A 376 -20.39 -20.44 2.05
N ASN A 377 -19.99 -19.44 1.25
CA ASN A 377 -18.67 -18.82 1.39
C ASN A 377 -18.45 -18.19 2.77
N ALA A 378 -19.41 -17.41 3.26
CA ALA A 378 -19.32 -16.78 4.58
C ALA A 378 -19.33 -17.82 5.73
N ILE A 379 -20.09 -18.90 5.57
CA ILE A 379 -20.11 -20.02 6.54
C ILE A 379 -18.75 -20.74 6.54
N ALA A 380 -18.18 -20.96 5.36
CA ALA A 380 -16.88 -21.60 5.17
C ALA A 380 -15.73 -20.77 5.76
N GLU A 381 -15.74 -19.46 5.54
CA GLU A 381 -14.79 -18.52 6.17
C GLU A 381 -14.83 -18.67 7.69
N LYS A 382 -16.02 -18.61 8.29
CA LYS A 382 -16.21 -18.75 9.74
C LYS A 382 -15.77 -20.12 10.24
N ALA A 383 -16.06 -21.20 9.51
CA ALA A 383 -15.65 -22.54 9.89
C ALA A 383 -14.13 -22.72 9.86
N LEU A 384 -13.43 -22.12 8.89
CA LEU A 384 -11.97 -22.15 8.82
C LEU A 384 -11.31 -21.33 9.93
N GLU A 385 -11.90 -20.19 10.31
CA GLU A 385 -11.49 -19.42 11.49
C GLU A 385 -11.61 -20.26 12.77
N ILE A 386 -12.77 -20.88 13.00
CA ILE A 386 -13.03 -21.71 14.19
C ILE A 386 -12.10 -22.92 14.20
N LEU A 387 -11.92 -23.62 13.08
CA LEU A 387 -11.01 -24.76 12.98
C LEU A 387 -9.59 -24.38 13.38
N GLY A 388 -9.04 -23.32 12.78
CA GLY A 388 -7.69 -22.87 13.08
C GLY A 388 -7.52 -22.46 14.54
N ALA A 389 -8.47 -21.68 15.06
CA ALA A 389 -8.44 -21.17 16.44
C ALA A 389 -8.61 -22.29 17.48
N LYS A 390 -9.61 -23.16 17.30
CA LYS A 390 -9.95 -24.21 18.28
C LYS A 390 -8.86 -25.26 18.39
N THR A 391 -8.27 -25.68 17.26
CA THR A 391 -7.25 -26.74 17.27
C THR A 391 -5.82 -26.22 17.40
N GLY A 392 -5.62 -24.90 17.30
CA GLY A 392 -4.31 -24.28 17.22
C GLY A 392 -3.50 -24.67 15.99
N ALA A 393 -4.14 -25.19 14.93
CA ALA A 393 -3.44 -25.72 13.75
C ALA A 393 -2.86 -24.61 12.88
N PHE A 394 -3.59 -23.50 12.76
CA PHE A 394 -3.22 -22.34 11.95
C PHE A 394 -4.04 -21.11 12.38
N THR A 395 -3.56 -19.93 12.01
CA THR A 395 -4.35 -18.70 12.02
C THR A 395 -4.93 -18.49 10.63
N ALA A 396 -6.26 -18.44 10.54
CA ALA A 396 -6.96 -18.08 9.31
C ALA A 396 -6.86 -16.56 9.07
N VAL A 397 -6.62 -16.18 7.82
CA VAL A 397 -6.75 -14.80 7.35
C VAL A 397 -7.77 -14.80 6.22
N VAL A 398 -8.97 -14.32 6.52
CA VAL A 398 -10.05 -14.19 5.55
C VAL A 398 -9.86 -12.89 4.76
N SER A 399 -9.84 -12.98 3.43
CA SER A 399 -9.72 -11.79 2.58
C SER A 399 -10.19 -12.06 1.16
N ASP A 400 -10.69 -11.03 0.52
CA ASP A 400 -10.97 -10.98 -0.91
C ASP A 400 -9.90 -10.17 -1.69
N ASP A 401 -8.86 -9.66 -1.02
CA ASP A 401 -7.86 -8.80 -1.64
C ASP A 401 -6.93 -9.61 -2.57
N PRO A 402 -7.01 -9.46 -3.90
CA PRO A 402 -6.15 -10.22 -4.81
C PRO A 402 -4.68 -9.81 -4.71
N ARG A 403 -4.34 -8.67 -4.10
CA ARG A 403 -2.95 -8.25 -3.87
C ARG A 403 -2.24 -9.18 -2.89
N LEU A 404 -2.96 -9.85 -1.99
CA LEU A 404 -2.37 -10.85 -1.08
C LEU A 404 -1.89 -12.10 -1.82
N LEU A 405 -2.35 -12.31 -3.06
CA LEU A 405 -1.96 -13.41 -3.92
C LEU A 405 -0.77 -13.09 -4.82
N LEU A 406 -0.27 -11.85 -4.84
CA LEU A 406 0.97 -11.48 -5.55
C LEU A 406 2.19 -12.15 -4.91
N ILE A 407 3.17 -12.53 -5.73
CA ILE A 407 4.28 -13.43 -5.34
C ILE A 407 5.10 -12.93 -4.14
N ASP A 408 5.25 -11.62 -4.03
CA ASP A 408 5.98 -10.92 -2.97
C ASP A 408 5.19 -10.82 -1.65
N ARG A 409 3.86 -11.10 -1.69
CA ARG A 409 2.95 -11.10 -0.54
C ARG A 409 2.49 -12.48 -0.13
N ILE A 410 2.15 -13.32 -1.10
CA ILE A 410 1.58 -14.65 -0.90
C ILE A 410 2.54 -15.55 -0.11
N GLY A 411 3.85 -15.30 -0.21
CA GLY A 411 4.90 -15.93 0.58
C GLY A 411 4.83 -15.69 2.10
N GLN A 412 3.92 -14.87 2.61
CA GLN A 412 3.64 -14.78 4.06
C GLN A 412 2.74 -15.91 4.57
N PHE A 413 2.07 -16.63 3.66
CA PHE A 413 1.12 -17.70 3.99
C PHE A 413 1.73 -19.07 3.78
N ASP A 414 1.43 -20.00 4.68
CA ASP A 414 1.85 -21.40 4.64
C ASP A 414 1.05 -22.24 3.65
N ALA A 415 -0.23 -21.87 3.51
CA ALA A 415 -1.11 -22.37 2.48
C ALA A 415 -2.14 -21.29 2.11
N ILE A 416 -2.72 -21.41 0.93
CA ILE A 416 -3.89 -20.65 0.52
C ILE A 416 -5.09 -21.59 0.36
N VAL A 417 -6.28 -21.16 0.75
CA VAL A 417 -7.55 -21.85 0.56
C VAL A 417 -8.36 -21.04 -0.45
N MET A 418 -8.64 -21.64 -1.59
CA MET A 418 -9.55 -21.13 -2.61
C MET A 418 -10.97 -21.50 -2.16
N ASN A 419 -11.65 -20.56 -1.52
CA ASN A 419 -12.93 -20.80 -0.86
C ASN A 419 -14.08 -20.63 -1.84
N ASN A 420 -14.54 -21.74 -2.46
CA ASN A 420 -15.80 -21.78 -3.20
C ASN A 420 -15.98 -20.66 -4.25
N ILE A 421 -14.88 -20.24 -4.89
CA ILE A 421 -14.93 -19.17 -5.88
C ILE A 421 -15.55 -19.75 -7.15
N HIS A 422 -16.59 -19.10 -7.68
CA HIS A 422 -17.25 -19.57 -8.90
C HIS A 422 -17.03 -18.66 -10.11
N GLU A 423 -16.38 -17.51 -9.92
CA GLU A 423 -16.36 -16.46 -10.94
C GLU A 423 -15.37 -16.79 -12.06
N PRO A 424 -15.69 -16.42 -13.31
CA PRO A 424 -14.79 -16.66 -14.43
C PRO A 424 -13.53 -15.78 -14.38
N GLU A 425 -13.60 -14.56 -13.84
CA GLU A 425 -12.50 -13.60 -13.82
C GLU A 425 -12.43 -12.84 -12.49
N PRO A 426 -12.17 -13.52 -11.36
CA PRO A 426 -12.34 -12.94 -10.03
C PRO A 426 -11.26 -11.89 -9.67
N PHE A 427 -10.20 -11.75 -10.48
CA PHE A 427 -9.17 -10.72 -10.25
C PHE A 427 -9.41 -9.42 -11.02
N LEU A 428 -10.42 -9.40 -11.90
CA LEU A 428 -10.79 -8.19 -12.62
C LEU A 428 -11.75 -7.32 -11.81
N PRO A 429 -11.70 -5.99 -11.97
CA PRO A 429 -12.66 -5.11 -11.32
C PRO A 429 -14.08 -5.36 -11.84
N SER A 430 -15.08 -5.21 -10.97
CA SER A 430 -16.49 -5.50 -11.29
C SER A 430 -17.06 -4.65 -12.43
N ASP A 431 -16.45 -3.51 -12.72
CA ASP A 431 -16.80 -2.58 -13.80
C ASP A 431 -15.82 -2.66 -14.99
N PHE A 432 -15.03 -3.73 -15.12
CA PHE A 432 -14.04 -3.93 -16.18
C PHE A 432 -14.56 -3.58 -17.59
N GLY A 433 -15.80 -3.95 -17.92
CA GLY A 433 -16.40 -3.65 -19.22
C GLY A 433 -16.56 -2.15 -19.52
N LYS A 434 -16.63 -1.31 -18.48
CA LYS A 434 -16.81 0.15 -18.56
C LYS A 434 -15.49 0.93 -18.58
N LEU A 435 -14.37 0.26 -18.35
CA LEU A 435 -13.05 0.88 -18.35
C LEU A 435 -12.61 1.24 -19.78
N ASP A 436 -11.76 2.28 -19.90
CA ASP A 436 -11.03 2.59 -21.14
C ASP A 436 -9.94 1.54 -21.43
N ASP A 437 -9.33 1.61 -22.61
CA ASP A 437 -8.38 0.59 -23.09
C ASP A 437 -7.09 0.52 -22.25
N GLU A 438 -6.58 1.67 -21.77
CA GLU A 438 -5.39 1.70 -20.90
C GLU A 438 -5.67 1.00 -19.57
N ARG A 439 -6.81 1.31 -18.94
CA ARG A 439 -7.22 0.69 -17.68
C ARG A 439 -7.55 -0.80 -17.83
N LYS A 440 -8.16 -1.18 -18.95
CA LYS A 440 -8.39 -2.61 -19.27
C LYS A 440 -7.07 -3.36 -19.38
N ALA A 441 -6.08 -2.80 -20.06
CA ALA A 441 -4.76 -3.40 -20.19
C ALA A 441 -4.08 -3.56 -18.82
N ALA A 442 -4.14 -2.54 -17.96
CA ALA A 442 -3.59 -2.59 -16.61
C ALA A 442 -4.26 -3.67 -15.74
N ALA A 443 -5.59 -3.73 -15.74
CA ALA A 443 -6.34 -4.76 -15.00
C ALA A 443 -6.01 -6.18 -15.49
N ARG A 444 -5.81 -6.37 -16.81
CA ARG A 444 -5.38 -7.65 -17.39
C ARG A 444 -3.95 -8.03 -17.01
N ALA A 445 -3.04 -7.05 -16.95
CA ALA A 445 -1.69 -7.28 -16.48
C ALA A 445 -1.66 -7.70 -15.00
N PHE A 446 -2.50 -7.06 -14.16
CA PHE A 446 -2.66 -7.45 -12.76
C PHE A 446 -3.23 -8.87 -12.61
N ASP A 447 -4.31 -9.21 -13.33
CA ASP A 447 -4.88 -10.56 -13.37
C ASP A 447 -3.83 -11.60 -13.76
N ALA A 448 -3.04 -11.33 -14.80
CA ALA A 448 -1.95 -12.21 -15.22
C ALA A 448 -0.85 -12.36 -14.15
N ALA A 449 -0.50 -11.27 -13.45
CA ALA A 449 0.50 -11.29 -12.38
C ALA A 449 0.03 -12.12 -11.17
N VAL A 450 -1.24 -11.99 -10.76
CA VAL A 450 -1.83 -12.81 -9.69
C VAL A 450 -1.86 -14.27 -10.09
N LYS A 451 -2.32 -14.59 -11.31
CA LYS A 451 -2.35 -15.96 -11.84
C LYS A 451 -0.97 -16.62 -11.81
N LYS A 452 0.04 -15.92 -12.34
CA LYS A 452 1.44 -16.37 -12.31
C LYS A 452 1.93 -16.58 -10.88
N SER A 453 1.61 -15.67 -9.97
CA SER A 453 2.05 -15.72 -8.57
C SER A 453 1.51 -16.95 -7.83
N ILE A 454 0.26 -17.35 -8.09
CA ILE A 454 -0.31 -18.59 -7.53
C ILE A 454 0.46 -19.82 -8.03
N LEU A 455 0.74 -19.90 -9.34
CA LEU A 455 1.49 -21.00 -9.91
C LEU A 455 2.91 -21.07 -9.34
N ASP A 456 3.62 -19.95 -9.29
CA ASP A 456 4.97 -19.85 -8.72
C ASP A 456 5.00 -20.23 -7.24
N TYR A 457 4.02 -19.75 -6.46
CA TYR A 457 3.90 -20.05 -5.03
C TYR A 457 3.76 -21.55 -4.76
N VAL A 458 2.92 -22.24 -5.54
CA VAL A 458 2.74 -23.69 -5.38
C VAL A 458 3.94 -24.44 -5.96
N ALA A 459 4.41 -24.06 -7.15
CA ALA A 459 5.52 -24.73 -7.82
C ALA A 459 6.87 -24.54 -7.13
N GLY A 460 6.99 -23.59 -6.19
CA GLY A 460 8.20 -23.36 -5.41
C GLY A 460 9.16 -22.34 -6.04
N ARG A 461 8.64 -21.17 -6.41
CA ARG A 461 9.43 -20.01 -6.85
C ARG A 461 9.12 -18.81 -5.97
N ASP A 462 10.14 -18.05 -5.60
CA ASP A 462 9.97 -16.78 -4.87
C ASP A 462 9.84 -15.57 -5.82
N ALA A 463 9.68 -14.37 -5.25
CA ALA A 463 9.53 -13.13 -6.01
C ALA A 463 10.74 -12.77 -6.90
N ASN A 464 11.91 -13.34 -6.63
CA ASN A 464 13.12 -13.18 -7.44
C ASN A 464 13.29 -14.31 -8.46
N GLY A 465 12.32 -15.22 -8.56
CA GLY A 465 12.38 -16.40 -9.43
C GLY A 465 13.27 -17.52 -8.91
N LYS A 466 13.76 -17.45 -7.66
CA LYS A 466 14.60 -18.49 -7.06
C LYS A 466 13.75 -19.69 -6.65
N GLU A 467 14.29 -20.88 -6.86
CA GLU A 467 13.66 -22.12 -6.40
C GLU A 467 13.64 -22.19 -4.87
N VAL A 468 12.47 -22.50 -4.33
CA VAL A 468 12.17 -22.67 -2.92
C VAL A 468 11.22 -23.87 -2.76
N PRO A 469 11.06 -24.43 -1.54
CA PRO A 469 10.03 -25.45 -1.33
C PRO A 469 8.65 -24.94 -1.71
N GLY A 470 7.91 -25.76 -2.46
CA GLY A 470 6.54 -25.50 -2.87
C GLY A 470 5.60 -25.42 -1.68
N ARG A 471 4.62 -24.52 -1.77
CA ARG A 471 3.67 -24.23 -0.70
C ARG A 471 2.28 -24.81 -0.98
N GLY A 472 1.42 -24.74 0.03
CA GLY A 472 0.15 -25.44 0.03
C GLY A 472 -0.96 -24.68 -0.67
N ILE A 473 -1.82 -25.40 -1.42
CA ILE A 473 -3.08 -24.86 -1.92
C ILE A 473 -4.21 -25.84 -1.60
N VAL A 474 -5.34 -25.30 -1.14
CA VAL A 474 -6.55 -26.05 -0.85
C VAL A 474 -7.68 -25.50 -1.70
N GLY A 475 -8.49 -26.37 -2.30
CA GLY A 475 -9.71 -25.98 -3.00
C GLY A 475 -10.93 -26.63 -2.36
N ILE A 476 -11.97 -25.84 -2.17
CA ILE A 476 -13.24 -26.29 -1.62
C ILE A 476 -14.32 -26.10 -2.68
N HIS A 477 -15.01 -27.20 -2.99
CA HIS A 477 -16.18 -27.29 -3.85
C HIS A 477 -16.03 -26.46 -5.14
N ALA A 478 -16.62 -25.26 -5.20
CA ALA A 478 -16.68 -24.44 -6.41
C ALA A 478 -15.32 -23.90 -6.86
N ALA A 479 -14.24 -24.04 -6.08
CA ALA A 479 -12.90 -23.63 -6.48
C ALA A 479 -12.49 -24.10 -7.89
N THR A 480 -12.96 -25.27 -8.33
CA THR A 480 -12.71 -25.82 -9.68
C THR A 480 -13.67 -25.33 -10.77
N ALA A 481 -14.66 -24.50 -10.44
CA ALA A 481 -15.58 -23.83 -11.36
C ALA A 481 -15.20 -22.39 -11.67
N ALA A 482 -14.19 -21.82 -10.99
CA ALA A 482 -13.68 -20.49 -11.27
C ALA A 482 -12.77 -20.43 -12.51
N PHE A 483 -12.35 -19.20 -12.86
CA PHE A 483 -11.25 -18.88 -13.76
C PHE A 483 -11.46 -19.18 -15.26
N GLY A 484 -12.70 -19.43 -15.70
CA GLY A 484 -13.16 -19.19 -17.07
C GLY A 484 -12.29 -19.74 -18.21
N GLY A 485 -11.57 -20.85 -18.00
CA GLY A 485 -10.66 -21.46 -18.98
C GLY A 485 -9.15 -21.31 -18.72
N TRP A 486 -8.74 -20.88 -17.52
CA TRP A 486 -7.32 -20.85 -17.13
C TRP A 486 -6.72 -22.26 -16.99
N LYS A 487 -6.20 -22.79 -18.09
CA LYS A 487 -5.74 -24.20 -18.21
C LYS A 487 -4.78 -24.63 -17.10
N ASP A 488 -3.82 -23.79 -16.71
CA ASP A 488 -2.83 -24.15 -15.69
C ASP A 488 -3.46 -24.31 -14.31
N TYR A 489 -4.54 -23.58 -14.01
CA TYR A 489 -5.28 -23.74 -12.76
C TYR A 489 -6.01 -25.08 -12.70
N GLY A 490 -6.59 -25.50 -13.82
CA GLY A 490 -7.18 -26.84 -13.95
C GLY A 490 -6.16 -27.96 -13.85
N ASP A 491 -4.99 -27.79 -14.46
CA ASP A 491 -3.91 -28.77 -14.33
C ASP A 491 -3.35 -28.79 -12.91
N LEU A 492 -3.21 -27.62 -12.26
CA LEU A 492 -2.86 -27.51 -10.85
C LEU A 492 -3.81 -28.33 -9.99
N PHE A 493 -5.10 -27.99 -9.98
CA PHE A 493 -6.13 -28.70 -9.19
C PHE A 493 -6.37 -30.13 -9.64
N GLY A 494 -5.99 -30.50 -10.86
CA GLY A 494 -6.28 -31.80 -11.43
C GLY A 494 -7.78 -31.99 -11.72
N GLY A 495 -8.47 -30.91 -12.05
CA GLY A 495 -9.90 -30.93 -12.32
C GLY A 495 -10.43 -29.54 -12.68
N PHE A 496 -11.26 -29.49 -13.71
CA PHE A 496 -12.12 -28.35 -14.02
C PHE A 496 -13.56 -28.82 -14.02
N TYR A 497 -14.45 -28.03 -13.42
CA TYR A 497 -15.88 -28.31 -13.35
C TYR A 497 -16.44 -28.67 -14.73
N SER A 498 -17.10 -29.83 -14.81
CA SER A 498 -17.73 -30.34 -16.03
C SER A 498 -19.23 -30.64 -15.84
N GLY A 499 -19.73 -30.52 -14.61
CA GLY A 499 -21.10 -30.75 -14.23
C GLY A 499 -21.19 -31.19 -12.77
N HIS A 500 -22.42 -31.39 -12.29
CA HIS A 500 -22.67 -31.80 -10.92
C HIS A 500 -23.84 -32.79 -10.80
N ILE A 501 -23.83 -33.53 -9.71
CA ILE A 501 -25.00 -34.17 -9.13
C ILE A 501 -25.63 -33.14 -8.18
N GLY A 502 -26.88 -32.77 -8.44
CA GLY A 502 -27.57 -31.73 -7.67
C GLY A 502 -27.70 -32.08 -6.18
N PRO A 503 -27.98 -31.09 -5.32
CA PRO A 503 -28.02 -31.28 -3.86
C PRO A 503 -28.91 -32.46 -3.46
N GLN A 504 -28.30 -33.48 -2.86
CA GLN A 504 -28.98 -34.65 -2.35
C GLN A 504 -28.14 -35.37 -1.30
N GLU A 505 -28.72 -36.35 -0.62
CA GLU A 505 -27.93 -37.26 0.20
C GLU A 505 -27.06 -38.15 -0.70
N VAL A 506 -25.76 -38.08 -0.50
CA VAL A 506 -24.78 -38.87 -1.23
C VAL A 506 -24.10 -39.90 -0.33
N ALA A 507 -23.83 -41.09 -0.88
CA ALA A 507 -23.04 -42.12 -0.23
C ALA A 507 -21.58 -42.02 -0.71
N ILE A 508 -20.63 -41.95 0.22
CA ILE A 508 -19.20 -41.76 -0.05
C ILE A 508 -18.41 -42.86 0.65
N ARG A 509 -17.40 -43.40 -0.03
CA ARG A 509 -16.48 -44.39 0.54
C ARG A 509 -15.02 -43.94 0.39
N PRO A 510 -14.14 -44.30 1.35
CA PRO A 510 -12.70 -44.12 1.18
C PRO A 510 -12.17 -44.98 0.02
N ASP A 511 -11.45 -44.35 -0.91
CA ASP A 511 -10.68 -45.05 -1.96
C ASP A 511 -9.38 -45.60 -1.35
N ASP A 512 -8.77 -44.82 -0.45
CA ASP A 512 -7.64 -45.22 0.39
C ASP A 512 -8.03 -45.16 1.88
N PRO A 513 -8.57 -46.25 2.46
CA PRO A 513 -9.12 -46.24 3.82
C PRO A 513 -8.07 -46.04 4.92
N ASN A 514 -6.80 -46.31 4.64
CA ASN A 514 -5.71 -46.19 5.62
C ASN A 514 -4.96 -44.87 5.51
N HIS A 515 -5.30 -44.03 4.53
CA HIS A 515 -4.65 -42.74 4.35
C HIS A 515 -4.83 -41.84 5.59
N PRO A 516 -3.78 -41.13 6.07
CA PRO A 516 -3.90 -40.25 7.24
C PRO A 516 -5.02 -39.19 7.12
N LEU A 517 -5.30 -38.68 5.92
CA LEU A 517 -6.38 -37.71 5.69
C LEU A 517 -7.79 -38.34 5.77
N ASN A 518 -7.89 -39.66 5.66
CA ASN A 518 -9.14 -40.41 5.78
C ASN A 518 -9.37 -40.98 7.20
N ALA A 519 -8.46 -40.72 8.15
CA ALA A 519 -8.56 -41.23 9.52
C ALA A 519 -9.88 -40.87 10.22
N ALA A 520 -10.52 -39.76 9.83
CA ALA A 520 -11.81 -39.36 10.37
C ALA A 520 -12.94 -40.37 10.08
N PHE A 521 -12.83 -41.13 9.00
CA PHE A 521 -13.85 -42.06 8.53
C PHE A 521 -13.65 -43.50 9.04
N GLU A 522 -12.50 -43.80 9.67
CA GLU A 522 -12.17 -45.14 10.18
C GLU A 522 -12.31 -46.27 9.14
N GLY A 523 -12.01 -45.95 7.88
CA GLY A 523 -12.15 -46.87 6.74
C GLY A 523 -13.60 -47.21 6.36
N LYS A 524 -14.60 -46.54 6.95
CA LYS A 524 -16.02 -46.81 6.72
C LYS A 524 -16.63 -45.83 5.70
N PRO A 525 -17.63 -46.26 4.91
CA PRO A 525 -18.43 -45.34 4.12
C PRO A 525 -19.29 -44.44 5.02
N PHE A 526 -19.69 -43.29 4.50
CA PHE A 526 -20.56 -42.33 5.19
C PHE A 526 -21.55 -41.69 4.21
N ARG A 527 -22.56 -41.02 4.76
CA ARG A 527 -23.57 -40.27 4.00
C ARG A 527 -23.55 -38.80 4.40
N ILE A 528 -23.74 -37.91 3.43
CA ILE A 528 -23.82 -36.46 3.65
C ILE A 528 -24.75 -35.84 2.59
N ASN A 529 -25.47 -34.77 2.95
CA ASN A 529 -26.21 -33.99 1.96
C ASN A 529 -25.26 -32.95 1.36
N ASP A 530 -24.98 -33.03 0.07
CA ASP A 530 -24.15 -32.04 -0.62
C ASP A 530 -24.39 -32.02 -2.14
N GLU A 531 -23.81 -31.03 -2.81
CA GLU A 531 -23.68 -31.00 -4.28
C GLU A 531 -22.31 -31.56 -4.69
N ILE A 532 -22.31 -32.52 -5.62
CA ILE A 532 -21.09 -33.25 -6.00
C ILE A 532 -20.69 -32.92 -7.43
N TYR A 533 -19.53 -32.30 -7.59
CA TYR A 533 -18.95 -31.99 -8.89
C TYR A 533 -18.28 -33.21 -9.49
N PHE A 534 -18.28 -33.26 -10.82
CA PHE A 534 -17.48 -34.20 -11.58
C PHE A 534 -16.68 -33.48 -12.67
N PHE A 535 -15.62 -34.17 -13.11
CA PHE A 535 -14.52 -33.59 -13.86
C PHE A 535 -14.19 -34.47 -15.06
N GLN A 536 -13.67 -33.89 -16.13
CA GLN A 536 -13.30 -34.65 -17.32
C GLN A 536 -11.83 -34.44 -17.68
N GLU A 537 -11.34 -35.30 -18.57
CA GLU A 537 -10.05 -35.10 -19.24
C GLU A 537 -10.00 -33.74 -19.95
N PRO A 538 -8.81 -33.14 -20.11
CA PRO A 538 -7.48 -33.69 -19.78
C PRO A 538 -6.98 -33.37 -18.36
N TYR A 539 -7.76 -32.61 -17.59
CA TYR A 539 -7.33 -32.10 -16.28
C TYR A 539 -7.45 -33.15 -15.19
N TYR A 540 -8.60 -33.83 -15.14
CA TYR A 540 -8.83 -34.91 -14.20
C TYR A 540 -8.30 -36.24 -14.75
N SER A 541 -7.38 -36.84 -14.00
CA SER A 541 -6.94 -38.22 -14.22
C SER A 541 -6.40 -38.82 -12.93
N ARG A 542 -6.83 -40.04 -12.60
CA ARG A 542 -6.30 -40.82 -11.47
C ARG A 542 -4.81 -41.17 -11.62
N THR A 543 -4.24 -41.08 -12.83
CA THR A 543 -2.79 -41.25 -13.03
C THR A 543 -1.98 -40.04 -12.56
N LYS A 544 -2.64 -38.91 -12.28
CA LYS A 544 -2.04 -37.67 -11.77
C LYS A 544 -2.39 -37.39 -10.31
N LEU A 545 -3.37 -38.10 -9.74
CA LEU A 545 -4.01 -37.76 -8.47
C LEU A 545 -4.04 -38.95 -7.51
N HIS A 546 -3.81 -38.68 -6.22
CA HIS A 546 -4.09 -39.62 -5.14
C HIS A 546 -5.54 -39.41 -4.69
N ILE A 547 -6.43 -40.32 -5.06
CA ILE A 547 -7.85 -40.20 -4.71
C ILE A 547 -8.06 -40.67 -3.27
N LEU A 548 -8.72 -39.84 -2.46
CA LEU A 548 -8.99 -40.11 -1.05
C LEU A 548 -10.39 -40.68 -0.87
N LEU A 549 -11.38 -40.01 -1.45
CA LEU A 549 -12.80 -40.34 -1.32
C LEU A 549 -13.43 -40.44 -2.71
N THR A 550 -14.35 -41.39 -2.89
CA THR A 550 -15.12 -41.59 -4.11
C THR A 550 -16.59 -41.81 -3.77
N LEU A 551 -17.50 -41.38 -4.65
CA LEU A 551 -18.93 -41.66 -4.54
C LEU A 551 -19.17 -43.17 -4.58
N ASP A 552 -19.96 -43.70 -3.65
CA ASP A 552 -20.42 -45.08 -3.64
C ASP A 552 -21.68 -45.22 -4.51
N ILE A 553 -21.47 -45.31 -5.83
CA ILE A 553 -22.54 -45.30 -6.83
C ILE A 553 -23.56 -46.43 -6.66
N GLU A 554 -23.19 -47.55 -6.01
CA GLU A 554 -24.09 -48.68 -5.76
C GLU A 554 -25.09 -48.36 -4.63
N GLN A 555 -24.72 -47.42 -3.77
CA GLN A 555 -25.52 -46.96 -2.63
C GLN A 555 -26.24 -45.64 -2.90
N MET A 556 -26.17 -45.15 -4.14
CA MET A 556 -26.78 -43.91 -4.61
C MET A 556 -28.15 -44.16 -5.23
N LYS A 557 -29.09 -43.27 -4.93
CA LYS A 557 -30.41 -43.26 -5.60
C LYS A 557 -30.31 -42.76 -7.04
N ASP A 558 -29.54 -41.68 -7.24
CA ASP A 558 -29.26 -41.11 -8.56
C ASP A 558 -27.80 -40.61 -8.61
N PRO A 559 -26.86 -41.42 -9.12
CA PRO A 559 -25.46 -41.01 -9.27
C PRO A 559 -25.25 -40.05 -10.46
N GLY A 560 -26.31 -39.59 -11.14
CA GLY A 560 -26.21 -38.78 -12.35
C GLY A 560 -25.62 -39.54 -13.54
N LYS A 561 -25.27 -38.79 -14.60
CA LYS A 561 -24.81 -39.36 -15.88
C LYS A 561 -23.37 -38.95 -16.19
N ARG A 562 -22.40 -39.66 -15.65
CA ARG A 562 -20.98 -39.62 -16.07
C ARG A 562 -20.59 -40.94 -16.75
N PRO A 563 -20.07 -40.93 -18.00
CA PRO A 563 -19.82 -42.15 -18.77
C PRO A 563 -18.87 -43.18 -18.13
N ASP A 564 -17.78 -42.74 -17.51
CA ASP A 564 -16.76 -43.59 -16.88
C ASP A 564 -17.12 -44.01 -15.43
N LYS A 565 -18.23 -43.48 -14.89
CA LYS A 565 -18.69 -43.64 -13.50
C LYS A 565 -17.62 -43.33 -12.44
N ASP A 566 -16.66 -42.47 -12.75
CA ASP A 566 -15.63 -42.08 -11.81
C ASP A 566 -16.01 -40.80 -11.07
N TYR A 567 -16.34 -40.86 -9.79
CA TYR A 567 -16.75 -39.68 -9.03
C TYR A 567 -15.84 -39.49 -7.83
N ALA A 568 -14.61 -39.05 -8.08
CA ALA A 568 -13.72 -38.63 -7.00
C ALA A 568 -14.30 -37.42 -6.27
N ILE A 569 -14.35 -37.54 -4.94
CA ILE A 569 -14.88 -36.53 -4.02
C ILE A 569 -13.75 -35.67 -3.49
N SER A 570 -12.64 -36.28 -3.08
CA SER A 570 -11.46 -35.55 -2.62
C SER A 570 -10.19 -36.26 -3.04
N TRP A 571 -9.13 -35.48 -3.20
CA TRP A 571 -7.82 -35.97 -3.61
C TRP A 571 -6.72 -35.02 -3.17
N LEU A 572 -5.49 -35.50 -3.32
CA LEU A 572 -4.29 -34.70 -3.15
C LEU A 572 -3.27 -34.99 -4.25
N ARG A 573 -2.26 -34.13 -4.35
CA ARG A 573 -1.07 -34.34 -5.19
C ARG A 573 0.08 -33.43 -4.77
N GLU A 574 1.27 -33.76 -5.25
CA GLU A 574 2.36 -32.80 -5.39
C GLU A 574 2.29 -32.09 -6.76
N TYR A 575 2.71 -30.83 -6.82
CA TYR A 575 2.73 -30.02 -8.03
C TYR A 575 4.05 -29.25 -8.20
N GLY A 576 4.59 -29.25 -9.42
CA GLY A 576 5.79 -28.50 -9.79
C GLY A 576 7.10 -29.02 -9.16
N PRO A 577 8.24 -28.40 -9.51
CA PRO A 577 9.56 -28.84 -9.07
C PRO A 577 9.77 -28.72 -7.55
N GLY A 578 9.17 -27.71 -6.92
CA GLY A 578 9.21 -27.52 -5.47
C GLY A 578 8.30 -28.44 -4.68
N LYS A 579 7.54 -29.33 -5.33
CA LYS A 579 6.58 -30.26 -4.69
C LYS A 579 5.55 -29.54 -3.82
N GLY A 580 4.86 -28.56 -4.41
CA GLY A 580 3.73 -27.89 -3.78
C GLY A 580 2.63 -28.88 -3.43
N ARG A 581 1.97 -28.69 -2.28
CA ARG A 581 1.01 -29.65 -1.73
C ARG A 581 -0.40 -29.19 -2.01
N LEU A 582 -1.12 -29.94 -2.83
CA LEU A 582 -2.50 -29.62 -3.18
C LEU A 582 -3.46 -30.59 -2.52
N PHE A 583 -4.51 -30.05 -1.89
CA PHE A 583 -5.66 -30.82 -1.44
C PHE A 583 -6.94 -30.22 -2.05
N TYR A 584 -7.85 -31.07 -2.50
CA TYR A 584 -9.15 -30.65 -3.02
C TYR A 584 -10.26 -31.53 -2.48
N THR A 585 -11.41 -30.91 -2.22
CA THR A 585 -12.67 -31.61 -1.94
C THR A 585 -13.81 -30.96 -2.69
N THR A 586 -14.70 -31.78 -3.28
CA THR A 586 -15.95 -31.32 -3.90
C THR A 586 -17.02 -30.95 -2.87
N LEU A 587 -16.87 -31.38 -1.61
CA LEU A 587 -17.82 -31.09 -0.54
C LEU A 587 -17.70 -29.63 -0.09
N GLY A 588 -18.80 -29.07 0.43
CA GLY A 588 -18.86 -27.72 0.95
C GLY A 588 -19.87 -26.81 0.25
N HIS A 589 -20.77 -27.33 -0.58
CA HIS A 589 -21.89 -26.55 -1.10
C HIS A 589 -22.97 -26.36 -0.04
N ALA A 590 -23.39 -27.46 0.59
CA ALA A 590 -24.42 -27.45 1.61
C ALA A 590 -23.90 -26.75 2.87
N LEU A 591 -24.71 -25.89 3.48
CA LEU A 591 -24.28 -25.14 4.66
C LEU A 591 -23.96 -26.09 5.82
N GLU A 592 -24.71 -27.18 5.89
CA GLU A 592 -24.66 -28.20 6.94
C GLU A 592 -23.36 -28.98 6.96
N THR A 593 -22.67 -29.02 5.82
CA THR A 593 -21.35 -29.62 5.69
C THR A 593 -20.36 -28.98 6.68
N TYR A 594 -20.49 -27.68 6.97
CA TYR A 594 -19.60 -26.96 7.89
C TYR A 594 -19.87 -27.20 9.38
N TRP A 595 -20.92 -27.95 9.74
CA TRP A 595 -21.08 -28.49 11.10
C TRP A 595 -21.22 -30.02 11.08
N ASN A 596 -20.66 -30.67 10.05
CA ASN A 596 -20.45 -32.11 10.03
C ASN A 596 -19.05 -32.43 10.60
N PRO A 597 -18.94 -33.17 11.72
CA PRO A 597 -17.65 -33.47 12.34
C PRO A 597 -16.68 -34.25 11.44
N LEU A 598 -17.19 -35.13 10.57
CA LEU A 598 -16.35 -35.90 9.65
C LEU A 598 -15.75 -35.00 8.58
N PHE A 599 -16.55 -34.11 7.99
CA PHE A 599 -16.06 -33.13 7.02
C PHE A 599 -15.04 -32.19 7.63
N LEU A 600 -15.33 -31.60 8.79
CA LEU A 600 -14.42 -30.66 9.44
C LEU A 600 -13.06 -31.29 9.80
N ARG A 601 -13.07 -32.55 10.27
CA ARG A 601 -11.83 -33.30 10.50
C ARG A 601 -11.07 -33.61 9.21
N HIS A 602 -11.75 -33.98 8.13
CA HIS A 602 -11.14 -34.23 6.83
C HIS A 602 -10.53 -32.96 6.21
N LEU A 603 -11.27 -31.84 6.26
CA LEU A 603 -10.81 -30.53 5.80
C LEU A 603 -9.58 -30.07 6.59
N LEU A 604 -9.60 -30.20 7.92
CA LEU A 604 -8.44 -29.88 8.75
C LEU A 604 -7.21 -30.71 8.38
N ALA A 605 -7.36 -32.03 8.20
CA ALA A 605 -6.26 -32.89 7.77
C ALA A 605 -5.71 -32.48 6.39
N GLY A 606 -6.58 -32.13 5.45
CA GLY A 606 -6.20 -31.60 4.13
C GLY A 606 -5.43 -30.28 4.21
N ILE A 607 -5.84 -29.36 5.07
CA ILE A 607 -5.12 -28.10 5.32
C ILE A 607 -3.76 -28.38 5.96
N GLN A 608 -3.66 -29.31 6.91
CA GLN A 608 -2.39 -29.67 7.53
C GLN A 608 -1.43 -30.38 6.57
N PHE A 609 -1.95 -31.11 5.59
CA PHE A 609 -1.13 -31.57 4.46
C PHE A 609 -0.61 -30.38 3.65
N ALA A 610 -1.48 -29.43 3.27
CA ALA A 610 -1.08 -28.26 2.51
C ALA A 610 -0.01 -27.42 3.24
N THR A 611 -0.16 -27.16 4.54
CA THR A 611 0.87 -26.47 5.37
C THR A 611 2.13 -27.31 5.60
N GLY A 612 2.05 -28.62 5.35
CA GLY A 612 3.15 -29.56 5.44
C GLY A 612 3.41 -30.13 6.84
N ASP A 613 2.47 -29.94 7.78
CA ASP A 613 2.53 -30.46 9.14
C ASP A 613 2.08 -31.93 9.21
N LEU A 614 1.06 -32.31 8.42
CA LEU A 614 0.64 -33.70 8.30
C LEU A 614 1.32 -34.34 7.09
N LYS A 615 2.34 -35.17 7.36
CA LYS A 615 3.06 -35.92 6.32
C LYS A 615 2.24 -37.13 5.88
N CYS A 616 2.03 -37.27 4.57
CA CYS A 616 1.36 -38.41 3.97
C CYS A 616 1.90 -38.63 2.55
N ASP A 617 1.63 -39.82 2.00
CA ASP A 617 1.94 -40.13 0.61
C ASP A 617 1.03 -39.33 -0.32
N ALA A 618 1.60 -38.91 -1.45
CA ALA A 618 0.89 -38.16 -2.49
C ALA A 618 1.06 -38.77 -3.89
N ALA A 619 1.59 -39.99 -3.96
CA ALA A 619 1.70 -40.73 -5.19
C ALA A 619 0.31 -40.96 -5.81
N PRO A 620 0.15 -40.77 -7.14
CA PRO A 620 -1.11 -41.04 -7.80
C PRO A 620 -1.61 -42.47 -7.57
N THR A 621 -2.93 -42.64 -7.54
CA THR A 621 -3.60 -43.94 -7.36
C THR A 621 -4.40 -44.30 -8.63
N PRO A 622 -3.76 -44.85 -9.68
CA PRO A 622 -4.45 -45.29 -10.89
C PRO A 622 -5.52 -46.33 -10.54
N LYS A 623 -6.70 -46.24 -11.17
CA LYS A 623 -7.65 -47.35 -11.15
C LYS A 623 -7.00 -48.57 -11.82
N LYS A 624 -7.06 -49.71 -11.14
CA LYS A 624 -6.65 -51.01 -11.69
C LYS A 624 -7.66 -51.52 -12.70
#